data_AF-A0A061B9F4-F1
#
_entry.id   AF-A0A061B9F4-F1
#
_cell.length_a   1.000
_cell.length_b   1.000
_cell.length_c   1.000
_cell.angle_alpha   90.00
_cell.angle_beta   90.00
_cell.angle_gamma   90.00
#
_symmetry.space_group_name_H-M   'P 1'
#
loop_
_entity.id
_entity.type
_entity.pdbx_description
1 polymer ?
#
loop_
_entity_poly.entity_id
_entity_poly.type
_entity_poly.pdbx_seq_one_letter_code
_entity_poly.pdbx_strand_id
1 'polypeptide(L)'
;MWCDNCLLVFPLRAGTMALATLIAAYSIGGGIILFMYGQFLWFTYPEVQIYGGISMAVGACSIILLLAFANRSVIWSGVWTSALQFLLPFVLFVSAIRAGIMIFRLDYYQSNVIWECNHGGILWNATIANSTNIPTNTSDRTLPSGFCSSGFHSLYLAFAFALCIDVALQLYQYFLVWRFKAFLTQYWTYKQPMGGLGA
;
A
#
# COMPACT_ATOMS: atom_id res chain seq x y z
N MET A 1 1.88 -13.89 -29.88
CA MET A 1 2.72 -14.83 -29.11
C MET A 1 3.65 -14.01 -28.23
N TRP A 2 3.14 -13.49 -27.12
CA TRP A 2 3.96 -12.74 -26.16
C TRP A 2 4.51 -13.75 -25.15
N CYS A 3 5.71 -14.23 -25.44
CA CYS A 3 6.67 -14.91 -24.54
C CYS A 3 6.09 -15.50 -23.23
N ASP A 4 5.87 -16.83 -23.23
CA ASP A 4 5.30 -17.63 -22.13
C ASP A 4 6.09 -17.58 -20.80
N ASN A 5 7.29 -16.98 -20.80
CA ASN A 5 8.13 -16.76 -19.61
C ASN A 5 8.67 -15.34 -19.42
N CYS A 6 8.31 -14.35 -20.25
CA CYS A 6 8.87 -13.02 -20.09
C CYS A 6 8.33 -12.31 -18.83
N LEU A 7 9.23 -11.77 -18.00
CA LEU A 7 8.98 -11.03 -16.74
C LEU A 7 8.42 -11.84 -15.55
N LEU A 8 8.52 -13.18 -15.56
CA LEU A 8 8.25 -13.99 -14.36
C LEU A 8 9.49 -14.04 -13.46
N VAL A 9 9.59 -13.12 -12.50
CA VAL A 9 10.61 -13.21 -11.43
C VAL A 9 10.30 -14.36 -10.47
N PHE A 10 9.02 -14.74 -10.34
CA PHE A 10 8.55 -15.79 -9.43
C PHE A 10 7.60 -16.78 -10.12
N PRO A 11 7.47 -18.03 -9.62
CA PRO A 11 6.49 -19.00 -10.13
C PRO A 11 5.05 -18.43 -10.06
N LEU A 12 4.27 -18.58 -11.13
CA LEU A 12 3.01 -17.84 -11.35
C LEU A 12 2.00 -17.91 -10.18
N ARG A 13 1.89 -19.06 -9.51
CA ARG A 13 0.93 -19.27 -8.41
C ARG A 13 1.54 -19.09 -7.02
N ALA A 14 2.70 -19.68 -6.75
CA ALA A 14 3.35 -19.53 -5.43
C ALA A 14 3.98 -18.14 -5.25
N GLY A 15 4.51 -17.56 -6.33
CA GLY A 15 5.06 -16.22 -6.37
C GLY A 15 4.03 -15.13 -6.17
N THR A 16 2.83 -15.28 -6.74
CA THR A 16 1.73 -14.34 -6.49
C THR A 16 1.24 -14.40 -5.04
N MET A 17 1.18 -15.59 -4.43
CA MET A 17 0.85 -15.74 -3.01
C MET A 17 1.90 -15.07 -2.12
N ALA A 18 3.19 -15.28 -2.39
CA ALA A 18 4.28 -14.66 -1.63
C ALA A 18 4.25 -13.14 -1.74
N LEU A 19 4.08 -12.60 -2.95
CA LEU A 19 3.98 -11.16 -3.18
C LEU A 19 2.74 -10.56 -2.51
N ALA A 20 1.58 -11.21 -2.61
CA ALA A 20 0.36 -10.77 -1.95
C ALA A 20 0.51 -10.77 -0.42
N THR A 21 1.22 -11.75 0.14
CA THR A 21 1.53 -11.80 1.58
C THR A 21 2.43 -10.62 1.99
N LEU A 22 3.47 -10.34 1.20
CA LEU A 22 4.39 -9.23 1.46
C LEU A 22 3.66 -7.88 1.42
N ILE A 23 2.84 -7.65 0.39
CA ILE A 23 2.06 -6.41 0.24
C ILE A 23 1.01 -6.28 1.34
N ALA A 24 0.35 -7.37 1.73
CA ALA A 24 -0.57 -7.36 2.86
C ALA A 24 0.13 -6.98 4.17
N ALA A 25 1.27 -7.62 4.48
CA ALA A 25 2.03 -7.36 5.70
C ALA A 25 2.53 -5.91 5.75
N TYR A 26 3.14 -5.43 4.66
CA TYR A 26 3.64 -4.07 4.56
C TYR A 26 2.52 -3.02 4.63
N SER A 27 1.43 -3.22 3.89
CA SER A 27 0.35 -2.22 3.80
C SER A 27 -0.50 -2.15 5.07
N ILE A 28 -0.71 -3.29 5.77
CA ILE A 28 -1.34 -3.30 7.09
C ILE A 28 -0.40 -2.68 8.13
N GLY A 29 0.89 -3.05 8.13
CA GLY A 29 1.87 -2.47 9.05
C GLY A 29 2.00 -0.95 8.87
N GLY A 30 2.15 -0.49 7.63
CA GLY A 30 2.17 0.93 7.28
C GLY A 30 0.87 1.66 7.64
N GLY A 31 -0.28 1.02 7.41
CA GLY A 31 -1.59 1.54 7.81
C GLY A 31 -1.71 1.74 9.33
N ILE A 32 -1.29 0.76 10.14
CA ILE A 32 -1.27 0.86 11.60
C ILE A 32 -0.35 1.99 12.06
N ILE A 33 0.86 2.08 11.50
CA ILE A 33 1.82 3.15 11.82
C ILE A 33 1.23 4.52 11.46
N LEU A 34 0.55 4.65 10.32
CA LEU A 34 -0.16 5.86 9.91
C LEU A 34 -1.24 6.26 10.91
N PHE A 35 -2.07 5.31 11.36
CA PHE A 35 -3.10 5.61 12.37
C PHE A 35 -2.50 5.97 13.73
N MET A 36 -1.31 5.46 14.06
CA MET A 36 -0.70 5.69 15.35
C MET A 36 0.12 6.97 15.44
N TYR A 37 0.96 7.20 14.43
CA TYR A 37 1.97 8.26 14.39
C TYR A 37 1.78 9.24 13.24
N GLY A 38 0.81 9.02 12.35
CA GLY A 38 0.62 9.91 11.21
C GLY A 38 0.21 11.34 11.60
N GLN A 39 -0.40 11.56 12.78
CA GLN A 39 -0.71 12.91 13.23
C GLN A 39 0.53 13.79 13.43
N PHE A 40 1.69 13.21 13.74
CA PHE A 40 2.96 13.93 13.88
C PHE A 40 3.57 14.34 12.53
N LEU A 41 3.27 13.60 11.46
CA LEU A 41 3.85 13.85 10.14
C LEU A 41 2.93 14.66 9.23
N TRP A 42 1.61 14.59 9.46
CA TRP A 42 0.59 15.31 8.69
C TRP A 42 -0.38 16.04 9.63
N PHE A 43 -0.27 17.37 9.63
CA PHE A 43 -0.92 18.26 10.59
C PHE A 43 -2.39 18.59 10.28
N THR A 44 -2.92 18.16 9.13
CA THR A 44 -4.30 18.46 8.72
C THR A 44 -5.23 17.28 9.02
N TYR A 45 -6.24 17.51 9.85
CA TYR A 45 -7.33 16.56 10.03
C TYR A 45 -8.32 16.66 8.85
N PRO A 46 -8.81 15.56 8.22
CA PRO A 46 -8.59 14.13 8.51
C PRO A 46 -7.65 13.41 7.50
N GLU A 47 -6.56 14.03 7.04
CA GLU A 47 -5.71 13.48 5.96
C GLU A 47 -5.10 12.11 6.33
N VAL A 48 -4.61 11.98 7.56
CA VAL A 48 -3.96 10.76 8.08
C VAL A 48 -4.90 9.54 8.05
N GLN A 49 -6.18 9.74 8.36
CA GLN A 49 -7.17 8.66 8.40
C GLN A 49 -7.48 8.14 7.01
N ILE A 50 -7.55 9.04 6.02
CA ILE A 50 -7.76 8.68 4.62
C ILE A 50 -6.56 7.88 4.10
N TYR A 51 -5.36 8.33 4.43
CA TYR A 51 -4.10 7.68 4.09
C TYR A 51 -3.95 6.28 4.69
N GLY A 52 -4.23 6.14 6.00
CA GLY A 52 -4.27 4.84 6.67
C GLY A 52 -5.36 3.93 6.08
N GLY A 53 -6.55 4.47 5.82
CA GLY A 53 -7.68 3.75 5.23
C GLY A 53 -7.39 3.18 3.84
N ILE A 54 -6.75 3.96 2.97
CA ILE A 54 -6.31 3.48 1.63
C ILE A 54 -5.30 2.34 1.79
N SER A 55 -4.35 2.46 2.72
CA SER A 55 -3.36 1.41 2.99
C SER A 55 -4.05 0.12 3.44
N MET A 56 -5.00 0.21 4.37
CA MET A 56 -5.79 -0.94 4.80
C MET A 56 -6.62 -1.56 3.67
N ALA A 57 -7.16 -0.75 2.75
CA ALA A 57 -7.89 -1.25 1.58
C ALA A 57 -6.96 -2.03 0.63
N VAL A 58 -5.74 -1.55 0.38
CA VAL A 58 -4.71 -2.27 -0.40
C VAL A 58 -4.36 -3.60 0.28
N GLY A 59 -4.18 -3.59 1.61
CA GLY A 59 -3.93 -4.79 2.39
C GLY A 59 -5.07 -5.81 2.29
N ALA A 60 -6.32 -5.36 2.41
CA ALA A 60 -7.51 -6.19 2.27
C ALA A 60 -7.61 -6.81 0.86
N CYS A 61 -7.38 -6.04 -0.19
CA CYS A 61 -7.35 -6.55 -1.57
C CYS A 61 -6.29 -7.64 -1.76
N SER A 62 -5.12 -7.46 -1.13
CA SER A 62 -4.03 -8.43 -1.19
C SER A 62 -4.34 -9.72 -0.42
N ILE A 63 -5.04 -9.64 0.71
CA ILE A 63 -5.53 -10.82 1.45
C ILE A 63 -6.58 -11.57 0.62
N ILE A 64 -7.53 -10.86 0.01
CA ILE A 64 -8.53 -11.49 -0.86
C ILE A 64 -7.82 -12.19 -2.03
N LEU A 65 -6.77 -11.58 -2.59
CA LEU A 65 -5.97 -12.20 -3.64
C LEU A 65 -5.24 -13.46 -3.16
N LEU A 66 -4.68 -13.44 -1.95
CA LEU A 66 -4.03 -14.60 -1.35
C LEU A 66 -5.03 -15.75 -1.18
N LEU A 67 -6.21 -15.47 -0.63
CA LEU A 67 -7.29 -16.44 -0.50
C LEU A 67 -7.70 -16.95 -1.89
N ALA A 68 -7.85 -16.05 -2.87
CA ALA A 68 -8.22 -16.34 -4.28
C ALA A 68 -7.32 -17.40 -4.93
N PHE A 69 -6.03 -17.39 -4.60
CA PHE A 69 -5.05 -18.35 -5.11
C PHE A 69 -4.91 -19.62 -4.26
N ALA A 70 -5.18 -19.53 -2.95
CA ALA A 70 -5.06 -20.65 -2.03
C ALA A 70 -6.04 -21.78 -2.38
N ASN A 71 -7.25 -21.44 -2.81
CA ASN A 71 -8.22 -22.44 -3.27
C ASN A 71 -7.85 -23.00 -4.65
N ARG A 72 -8.00 -24.32 -4.80
CA ARG A 72 -7.71 -25.05 -6.05
C ARG A 72 -8.87 -24.99 -7.06
N SER A 73 -10.04 -24.51 -6.64
CA SER A 73 -11.23 -24.43 -7.49
C SER A 73 -11.06 -23.35 -8.56
N VAL A 74 -11.01 -23.80 -9.82
CA VAL A 74 -10.76 -22.92 -10.98
C VAL A 74 -11.88 -21.90 -11.19
N ILE A 75 -13.13 -22.28 -10.87
CA ILE A 75 -14.29 -21.37 -10.95
C ILE A 75 -14.16 -20.24 -9.94
N TRP A 76 -13.89 -20.58 -8.67
CA TRP A 76 -13.76 -19.60 -7.61
C TRP A 76 -12.55 -18.69 -7.85
N SER A 77 -11.37 -19.28 -8.15
CA SER A 77 -10.17 -18.51 -8.48
C SER A 77 -10.38 -17.61 -9.70
N GLY A 78 -11.11 -18.07 -10.73
CA GLY A 78 -11.42 -17.29 -11.93
C GLY A 78 -12.34 -16.09 -11.68
N VAL A 79 -13.37 -16.24 -10.83
CA VAL A 79 -14.29 -15.15 -10.46
C VAL A 79 -13.54 -14.08 -9.65
N TRP A 80 -12.80 -14.47 -8.63
CA TRP A 80 -12.09 -13.53 -7.76
C TRP A 80 -10.94 -12.81 -8.47
N THR A 81 -10.17 -13.52 -9.31
CA THR A 81 -9.12 -12.89 -10.12
C THR A 81 -9.70 -11.94 -11.15
N SER A 82 -10.88 -12.22 -11.70
CA SER A 82 -11.56 -11.31 -12.63
C SER A 82 -12.08 -10.05 -11.94
N ALA A 83 -12.64 -10.16 -10.73
CA ALA A 83 -13.07 -9.02 -9.93
C ALA A 83 -11.88 -8.14 -9.50
N LEU A 84 -10.80 -8.77 -9.02
CA LEU A 84 -9.58 -8.07 -8.62
C LEU A 84 -8.88 -7.42 -9.82
N GLN A 85 -8.92 -8.00 -11.01
CA GLN A 85 -8.38 -7.37 -12.22
C GLN A 85 -9.06 -6.03 -12.55
N PHE A 86 -10.34 -5.87 -12.20
CA PHE A 86 -11.08 -4.62 -12.38
C PHE A 86 -10.81 -3.63 -11.24
N LEU A 87 -10.67 -4.13 -10.01
CA LEU A 87 -10.51 -3.29 -8.81
C LEU A 87 -9.06 -2.83 -8.58
N LEU A 88 -8.06 -3.67 -8.88
CA LEU A 88 -6.63 -3.37 -8.72
C LEU A 88 -6.16 -2.10 -9.45
N PRO A 89 -6.52 -1.80 -10.72
CA PRO A 89 -6.07 -0.57 -11.37
C PRO A 89 -6.63 0.69 -10.68
N PHE A 90 -7.84 0.62 -10.13
CA PHE A 90 -8.42 1.72 -9.35
C PHE A 90 -7.65 1.91 -8.03
N VAL A 91 -7.40 0.82 -7.30
CA VAL A 91 -6.63 0.85 -6.05
C VAL A 91 -5.21 1.36 -6.28
N LEU A 92 -4.57 0.95 -7.37
CA LEU A 92 -3.24 1.38 -7.77
C LEU A 92 -3.19 2.88 -8.11
N PHE A 93 -4.21 3.38 -8.79
CA PHE A 93 -4.30 4.81 -9.09
C PHE A 93 -4.46 5.64 -7.82
N VAL A 94 -5.35 5.21 -6.91
CA VAL A 94 -5.56 5.86 -5.62
C VAL A 94 -4.31 5.79 -4.74
N SER A 95 -3.59 4.67 -4.74
CA SER A 95 -2.34 4.53 -3.97
C SER A 95 -1.21 5.40 -4.51
N ALA A 96 -1.12 5.58 -5.83
CA ALA A 96 -0.17 6.48 -6.47
C ALA A 96 -0.46 7.96 -6.12
N ILE A 97 -1.74 8.38 -6.17
CA ILE A 97 -2.15 9.72 -5.73
C ILE A 97 -1.82 9.92 -4.25
N ARG A 98 -2.17 8.95 -3.39
CA ARG A 98 -1.85 8.97 -1.95
C ARG A 98 -0.36 9.19 -1.73
N ALA A 99 0.49 8.42 -2.41
CA ALA A 99 1.94 8.54 -2.30
C ALA A 99 2.44 9.94 -2.72
N GLY A 100 1.95 10.47 -3.84
CA GLY A 100 2.32 11.80 -4.31
C GLY A 100 1.95 12.92 -3.32
N ILE A 101 0.72 12.90 -2.80
CA ILE A 101 0.26 13.92 -1.84
C ILE A 101 1.03 13.81 -0.53
N MET A 102 1.28 12.59 -0.03
CA MET A 102 2.06 12.38 1.19
C MET A 102 3.46 12.99 1.11
N ILE A 103 4.17 12.75 0.00
CA ILE A 103 5.53 13.26 -0.21
C ILE A 103 5.52 14.79 -0.29
N PHE A 104 4.56 15.36 -1.02
CA PHE A 104 4.43 16.82 -1.15
C PHE A 104 4.12 17.50 0.19
N ARG A 105 3.17 16.94 0.96
CA ARG A 105 2.78 17.48 2.27
C ARG A 105 3.92 17.38 3.29
N LEU A 106 4.68 16.29 3.23
CA LEU A 106 5.82 16.10 4.14
C LEU A 106 6.88 17.19 3.93
N ASP A 107 7.20 17.52 2.67
CA ASP A 107 8.16 18.60 2.34
C ASP A 107 7.64 20.00 2.73
N TYR A 108 6.34 20.25 2.49
CA TYR A 108 5.72 21.54 2.82
C TYR A 108 5.74 21.85 4.33
N TYR A 109 5.56 20.84 5.19
CA TYR A 109 5.50 21.03 6.64
C TYR A 109 6.80 20.67 7.38
N GLN A 110 7.95 20.68 6.69
CA GLN A 110 9.25 20.33 7.26
C GLN A 110 9.60 21.13 8.54
N SER A 111 9.24 22.42 8.61
CA SER A 111 9.51 23.28 9.76
C SER A 111 8.77 22.84 11.01
N ASN A 112 7.56 22.30 10.85
CA ASN A 112 6.71 21.87 11.95
C ASN A 112 7.25 20.57 12.54
N VAL A 113 7.67 19.63 11.69
CA VAL A 113 8.32 18.37 12.12
C VAL A 113 9.63 18.65 12.88
N ILE A 114 10.44 19.60 12.40
CA ILE A 114 11.66 20.02 13.11
C ILE A 114 11.32 20.63 14.47
N TRP A 115 10.25 21.43 14.55
CA TRP A 115 9.78 21.98 15.82
C TRP A 115 9.36 20.90 16.81
N GLU A 116 8.61 19.87 16.38
CA GLU A 116 8.21 18.75 17.25
C GLU A 116 9.43 18.03 17.82
N CYS A 117 10.46 17.79 17.00
CA CYS A 117 11.68 17.15 17.44
C CYS A 117 12.49 17.98 18.42
N ASN A 118 12.51 19.31 18.27
CA ASN A 118 13.21 20.21 19.19
C ASN A 118 12.50 20.36 20.55
N HIS A 119 11.21 20.02 20.63
CA HIS A 119 10.41 20.14 21.85
C HIS A 119 10.03 18.78 22.46
N GLY A 120 10.84 17.74 22.22
CA GLY A 120 10.69 16.44 22.88
C GLY A 120 9.64 15.52 22.27
N GLY A 121 9.25 15.74 21.00
CA GLY A 121 8.34 14.88 20.26
C GLY A 121 6.86 15.09 20.60
N ILE A 122 6.52 16.30 21.04
CA ILE A 122 5.13 16.73 21.24
C ILE A 122 4.46 17.07 19.91
N LEU A 123 3.15 16.83 19.82
CA LEU A 123 2.37 17.13 18.63
C LEU A 123 2.32 18.65 18.38
N TRP A 124 2.67 19.07 17.16
CA TRP A 124 2.61 20.47 16.76
C TRP A 124 1.16 20.92 16.62
N ASN A 125 0.85 22.04 17.27
CA ASN A 125 -0.40 22.78 17.07
C ASN A 125 -0.07 24.26 17.01
N ALA A 126 -0.68 25.00 16.08
CA ALA A 126 -0.43 26.42 15.88
C ALA A 126 -0.64 27.26 17.15
N THR A 127 -1.55 26.83 18.03
CA THR A 127 -1.80 27.49 19.32
C THR A 127 -0.72 27.22 20.37
N ILE A 128 -0.10 26.03 20.34
CA ILE A 128 0.95 25.62 21.29
C ILE A 128 2.30 26.21 20.86
N ALA A 129 2.59 26.20 19.56
CA ALA A 129 3.82 26.75 18.99
C ALA A 129 3.98 28.26 19.26
N ASN A 130 2.87 28.98 19.46
CA ASN A 130 2.86 30.41 19.79
C ASN A 130 2.68 30.70 21.29
N SER A 131 2.55 29.67 22.12
CA SER A 131 2.41 29.81 23.57
C SER A 131 3.76 29.65 24.27
N THR A 132 4.02 30.45 25.30
CA THR A 132 5.20 30.32 26.17
C THR A 132 5.09 29.16 27.17
N ASN A 133 3.88 28.61 27.35
CA ASN A 133 3.59 27.48 28.24
C ASN A 133 3.32 26.22 27.41
N ILE A 134 4.38 25.63 26.88
CA ILE A 134 4.31 24.37 26.16
C ILE A 134 3.86 23.29 27.16
N PRO A 135 2.69 22.66 26.99
CA PRO A 135 2.27 21.58 27.86
C PRO A 135 3.25 20.42 27.71
N THR A 136 3.97 20.08 28.77
CA THR A 136 4.81 18.87 28.81
C THR A 136 3.98 17.58 28.91
N ASN A 137 2.66 17.71 29.04
CA ASN A 137 1.69 16.62 29.24
C ASN A 137 0.50 16.77 28.29
N THR A 138 0.70 16.59 27.00
CA THR A 138 -0.42 16.41 26.08
C THR A 138 -0.25 15.14 25.26
N SER A 139 -1.10 14.16 25.63
CA SER A 139 -1.45 12.93 24.91
C SER A 139 -0.38 11.83 24.88
N ASP A 140 -0.78 10.60 25.21
CA ASP A 140 0.02 9.39 25.50
C ASP A 140 0.94 8.86 24.37
N ARG A 141 1.23 9.67 23.35
CA ARG A 141 2.11 9.30 22.24
C ARG A 141 3.09 10.43 22.01
N THR A 142 4.35 10.16 22.27
CA THR A 142 5.46 11.00 21.83
C THR A 142 6.05 10.40 20.56
N LEU A 143 6.59 11.27 19.70
CA LEU A 143 7.44 10.81 18.60
C LEU A 143 8.59 9.96 19.16
N PRO A 144 8.84 8.75 18.63
CA PRO A 144 9.94 7.93 19.09
C PRO A 144 11.28 8.68 18.89
N SER A 145 12.15 8.67 19.90
CA SER A 145 13.41 9.42 19.87
C SER A 145 14.31 9.09 18.66
N GLY A 146 14.19 7.89 18.10
CA GLY A 146 14.87 7.48 16.86
C GLY A 146 14.47 8.28 15.62
N PHE A 147 13.23 8.80 15.56
CA PHE A 147 12.76 9.66 14.47
C PHE A 147 13.48 11.00 14.48
N CYS A 148 13.66 11.58 15.67
CA CYS A 148 14.33 12.87 15.83
C CYS A 148 15.85 12.77 15.78
N SER A 149 16.43 11.63 16.14
CA SER A 149 17.88 11.40 16.02
C SER A 149 18.37 11.19 14.59
N SER A 150 17.51 10.72 13.68
CA SER A 150 17.90 10.37 12.30
C SER A 150 17.84 11.55 11.31
N GLY A 151 17.24 12.67 11.72
CA GLY A 151 17.10 13.89 10.92
C GLY A 151 16.00 13.81 9.85
N PHE A 152 15.41 14.96 9.54
CA PHE A 152 14.27 15.07 8.60
C PHE A 152 14.62 14.58 7.19
N HIS A 153 15.83 14.86 6.69
CA HIS A 153 16.23 14.49 5.33
C HIS A 153 16.30 12.97 5.12
N SER A 154 16.86 12.22 6.08
CA SER A 154 16.91 10.75 6.02
C SER A 154 15.51 10.15 6.09
N LEU A 155 14.64 10.75 6.92
CA LEU A 155 13.26 10.29 7.09
C LEU A 155 12.43 10.52 5.83
N TYR A 156 12.50 11.70 5.24
CA TYR A 156 11.84 12.03 3.99
C TYR A 156 12.25 11.05 2.88
N LEU A 157 13.55 10.81 2.73
CA LEU A 157 14.08 9.92 1.71
C LEU A 157 13.60 8.48 1.92
N ALA A 158 13.61 7.97 3.16
CA ALA A 158 13.13 6.64 3.49
C ALA A 158 11.62 6.47 3.17
N PHE A 159 10.79 7.45 3.54
CA PHE A 159 9.36 7.42 3.22
C PHE A 159 9.09 7.51 1.72
N ALA A 160 9.80 8.38 1.00
CA ALA A 160 9.66 8.52 -0.44
C ALA A 160 10.02 7.22 -1.17
N PHE A 161 11.16 6.61 -0.85
CA PHE A 161 11.55 5.32 -1.44
C PHE A 161 10.59 4.19 -1.08
N ALA A 162 10.15 4.11 0.18
CA ALA A 162 9.19 3.09 0.61
C ALA A 162 7.85 3.19 -0.15
N LEU A 163 7.35 4.41 -0.38
CA LEU A 163 6.14 4.66 -1.16
C LEU A 163 6.33 4.35 -2.66
N CYS A 164 7.48 4.68 -3.24
CA CYS A 164 7.77 4.33 -4.63
C CYS A 164 7.87 2.80 -4.84
N ILE A 165 8.53 2.10 -3.91
CA ILE A 165 8.61 0.63 -3.94
C ILE A 165 7.22 0.01 -3.78
N ASP A 166 6.38 0.55 -2.90
CA ASP A 166 4.98 0.11 -2.73
C ASP A 166 4.20 0.17 -4.06
N VAL A 167 4.27 1.29 -4.77
CA VAL A 167 3.61 1.44 -6.09
C VAL A 167 4.19 0.47 -7.11
N ALA A 168 5.51 0.26 -7.14
CA ALA A 168 6.15 -0.70 -8.03
C ALA A 168 5.72 -2.15 -7.74
N LEU A 169 5.62 -2.52 -6.47
CA LEU A 169 5.14 -3.85 -6.05
C LEU A 169 3.67 -4.06 -6.41
N GLN A 170 2.82 -3.03 -6.27
CA GLN A 170 1.41 -3.08 -6.68
C GLN A 170 1.24 -3.19 -8.20
N LEU A 171 2.07 -2.47 -8.98
CA LEU A 171 2.13 -2.62 -10.45
C LEU A 171 2.50 -4.05 -10.84
N TYR A 172 3.50 -4.61 -10.16
CA TYR A 172 3.94 -5.98 -10.43
C TYR A 172 2.87 -7.03 -10.02
N GLN A 173 2.17 -6.81 -8.90
CA GLN A 173 1.03 -7.65 -8.50
C GLN A 173 -0.08 -7.63 -9.55
N TYR A 174 -0.44 -6.45 -10.06
CA TYR A 174 -1.43 -6.32 -11.14
C TYR A 174 -1.00 -7.09 -12.40
N PHE A 175 0.27 -6.97 -12.80
CA PHE A 175 0.82 -7.69 -13.94
C PHE A 175 0.67 -9.22 -13.78
N LEU A 176 0.97 -9.76 -12.60
CA LEU A 176 0.84 -11.19 -12.34
C LEU A 176 -0.62 -11.67 -12.35
N VAL A 177 -1.56 -10.88 -11.82
CA VAL A 177 -3.01 -11.21 -11.84
C VAL A 177 -3.54 -11.21 -13.27
N TRP A 178 -3.18 -10.19 -14.06
CA TRP A 178 -3.54 -10.11 -15.47
C TRP A 178 -3.05 -11.35 -16.25
N ARG A 179 -1.79 -11.73 -16.03
CA ARG A 179 -1.18 -12.90 -16.67
C ARG A 179 -1.88 -14.20 -16.27
N PHE A 180 -2.17 -14.38 -14.99
CA PHE A 180 -2.87 -15.58 -14.51
C PHE A 180 -4.26 -15.72 -15.12
N LYS A 181 -4.98 -14.60 -15.28
CA LYS A 181 -6.27 -14.59 -15.97
C LYS A 181 -6.13 -14.99 -17.44
N ALA A 182 -5.16 -14.44 -18.16
CA ALA A 182 -4.91 -14.80 -19.56
C ALA A 182 -4.64 -16.31 -19.73
N PHE A 183 -3.84 -16.91 -18.82
CA PHE A 183 -3.59 -18.34 -18.79
C PHE A 183 -4.88 -19.15 -18.55
N LEU A 184 -5.72 -18.73 -17.59
CA LEU A 184 -6.98 -19.40 -17.32
C LEU A 184 -7.93 -19.35 -18.52
N THR A 185 -8.04 -18.21 -19.21
CA THR A 185 -8.90 -18.08 -20.39
C THR A 185 -8.52 -19.09 -21.47
N GLN A 186 -7.23 -19.24 -21.76
CA GLN A 186 -6.75 -20.24 -22.72
C GLN A 186 -7.04 -21.68 -22.25
N TYR A 187 -6.84 -21.98 -20.96
CA TYR A 187 -7.15 -23.30 -20.41
C TYR A 187 -8.62 -23.71 -20.61
N TRP A 188 -9.55 -22.76 -20.44
CA TRP A 188 -10.98 -23.00 -20.71
C TRP A 188 -11.26 -23.21 -22.19
N THR A 189 -10.62 -22.46 -23.09
CA THR A 189 -10.74 -22.67 -24.54
C THR A 189 -10.26 -24.07 -24.97
N TYR A 190 -9.22 -24.61 -24.35
CA TYR A 190 -8.72 -25.97 -24.63
C TYR A 190 -9.50 -27.09 -23.93
N LYS A 191 -10.20 -26.79 -22.83
CA LYS A 191 -11.02 -27.76 -22.10
C LYS A 191 -12.48 -27.81 -22.53
N GLN A 192 -12.94 -26.88 -23.36
CA GLN A 192 -14.19 -27.11 -24.07
C GLN A 192 -14.00 -28.39 -24.89
N PRO A 193 -14.83 -29.43 -24.69
CA PRO A 193 -14.76 -30.58 -25.58
C PRO A 193 -14.97 -30.05 -27.00
N MET A 194 -14.16 -30.54 -27.95
CA MET A 194 -14.46 -30.48 -29.38
C MET A 194 -15.75 -31.28 -29.64
N GLY A 195 -16.87 -30.75 -29.14
CA GLY A 195 -18.11 -31.46 -28.87
C GLY A 195 -19.20 -30.50 -28.40
N GLY A 196 -19.25 -29.31 -29.02
CA GLY A 196 -20.49 -28.56 -29.19
C GLY A 196 -20.88 -28.72 -30.66
N LEU A 197 -22.08 -29.27 -30.88
CA LEU A 197 -22.69 -29.60 -32.16
C LEU A 197 -22.51 -28.56 -33.27
N GLY A 198 -22.48 -29.04 -34.51
CA GLY A 198 -22.65 -28.21 -35.70
C GLY A 198 -24.03 -27.55 -35.81
N ALA A 199 -24.12 -26.74 -36.87
CA ALA A 199 -25.17 -25.79 -37.26
C ALA A 199 -24.91 -24.35 -36.81
#